data_AF-A0A098VQ49-F1
#
_entry.id   AF-A0A098VQ49-F1
#
_cell.length_a   1.000
_cell.length_b   1.000
_cell.length_c   1.000
_cell.angle_alpha   90.00
_cell.angle_beta   90.00
_cell.angle_gamma   90.00
#
_symmetry.space_group_name_H-M   'P 1'
#
loop_
_entity.id
_entity.type
_entity.pdbx_description
1 polymer ?
#
loop_
_entity_poly.entity_id
_entity_poly.type
_entity_poly.pdbx_seq_one_letter_code
_entity_poly.pdbx_strand_id
1 'polypeptide(L)'
;MLTDLKPIYYGALDILLAYLYNRRIFQGEWTCESTWLVSKLAASISFLQVFKSLVLLTSSFVKRSLCFPLLRNYILSHQIITDASILLQRNGKRALFDHDEVRYPICKIFLNDYCIWLQNSSDSIWSGISARLKTSVISKDSLPWPILDYEVLSKENDI
;
A
#
# COMPACT_ATOMS: atom_id res chain seq x y z
N MET A 1 -21.08 18.64 -0.11
CA MET A 1 -20.05 19.09 0.85
C MET A 1 -18.92 18.04 0.89
N LEU A 2 -18.13 17.93 -0.19
CA LEU A 2 -16.90 17.15 -0.26
C LEU A 2 -15.74 18.15 -0.33
N THR A 3 -15.43 18.81 0.79
CA THR A 3 -14.39 19.85 0.84
C THR A 3 -13.00 19.29 1.16
N ASP A 4 -12.91 18.07 1.70
CA ASP A 4 -11.62 17.42 2.00
C ASP A 4 -11.35 16.28 1.01
N LEU A 5 -10.43 16.54 0.06
CA LEU A 5 -9.98 15.55 -0.93
C LEU A 5 -8.93 14.58 -0.36
N LYS A 6 -8.34 14.86 0.81
CA LYS A 6 -7.26 14.03 1.39
C LYS A 6 -7.62 12.55 1.50
N PRO A 7 -8.83 12.15 1.93
CA PRO A 7 -9.18 10.74 2.05
C PRO A 7 -9.15 10.00 0.71
N ILE A 8 -9.48 10.69 -0.40
CA ILE A 8 -9.45 10.13 -1.75
C ILE A 8 -7.99 9.88 -2.16
N TYR A 9 -7.09 10.85 -1.94
CA TYR A 9 -5.66 10.66 -2.17
C TYR A 9 -5.09 9.48 -1.37
N TYR A 10 -5.49 9.35 -0.10
CA TYR A 10 -5.05 8.25 0.74
C TYR A 10 -5.65 6.90 0.35
N GLY A 11 -6.90 6.84 -0.08
CA GLY A 11 -7.47 5.61 -0.64
C GLY A 11 -6.73 5.15 -1.89
N ALA A 12 -6.45 6.06 -2.83
CA ALA A 12 -5.66 5.76 -4.02
C ALA A 12 -4.23 5.30 -3.67
N LEU A 13 -3.59 5.92 -2.68
CA LEU A 13 -2.27 5.52 -2.21
C LEU A 13 -2.26 4.13 -1.56
N ASP A 14 -3.27 3.79 -0.76
CA ASP A 14 -3.38 2.48 -0.12
C ASP A 14 -3.49 1.36 -1.17
N ILE A 15 -4.29 1.59 -2.22
CA ILE A 15 -4.39 0.66 -3.36
C ILE A 15 -3.05 0.57 -4.12
N LEU A 16 -2.37 1.71 -4.32
CA LEU A 16 -1.06 1.75 -4.96
C LEU A 16 0.00 0.93 -4.20
N LEU A 17 0.03 1.03 -2.87
CA LEU A 17 0.95 0.26 -2.04
C LEU A 17 0.70 -1.25 -2.16
N ALA A 18 -0.57 -1.66 -2.14
CA ALA A 18 -0.95 -3.06 -2.34
C ALA A 18 -0.56 -3.57 -3.73
N TYR A 19 -0.74 -2.75 -4.77
CA TYR A 19 -0.31 -3.07 -6.13
C TYR A 19 1.21 -3.21 -6.26
N LEU A 20 1.97 -2.28 -5.68
CA LEU A 20 3.44 -2.34 -5.69
C LEU A 20 3.97 -3.54 -4.90
N TYR A 21 3.28 -3.93 -3.82
CA TYR A 21 3.57 -5.18 -3.12
C TYR A 21 3.44 -6.38 -4.08
N ASN A 22 2.33 -6.47 -4.79
CA ASN A 22 2.09 -7.53 -5.77
C ASN A 22 3.19 -7.59 -6.83
N ARG A 23 3.49 -6.45 -7.45
CA ARG A 23 4.54 -6.36 -8.48
C ARG A 23 5.89 -6.77 -7.94
N ARG A 24 6.24 -6.40 -6.71
CA ARG A 24 7.54 -6.73 -6.13
C ARG A 24 7.67 -8.22 -5.84
N ILE A 25 6.62 -8.86 -5.32
CA ILE A 25 6.69 -10.29 -4.99
C ILE A 25 6.57 -11.21 -6.21
N PHE A 26 5.79 -10.82 -7.21
CA PHE A 26 5.61 -11.57 -8.45
C PHE A 26 6.46 -11.04 -9.60
N GLN A 27 7.45 -10.17 -9.31
CA GLN A 27 8.41 -9.64 -10.29
C GLN A 27 7.76 -8.98 -11.52
N GLY A 28 6.58 -8.39 -11.33
CA GLY A 28 5.81 -7.73 -12.38
C GLY A 28 4.78 -8.62 -13.06
N GLU A 29 4.77 -9.93 -12.82
CA GLU A 29 3.75 -10.83 -13.36
C GLU A 29 2.46 -10.80 -12.52
N TRP A 30 1.34 -11.02 -13.20
CA TRP A 30 0.04 -11.13 -12.58
C TRP A 30 -0.38 -12.60 -12.49
N THR A 31 -0.79 -13.02 -11.30
CA THR A 31 -1.14 -14.40 -10.97
C THR A 31 -2.59 -14.49 -10.48
N CYS A 32 -3.12 -15.71 -10.34
CA CYS A 32 -4.45 -15.92 -9.73
C CYS A 32 -4.55 -15.35 -8.31
N GLU A 33 -3.44 -15.28 -7.58
CA GLU A 33 -3.36 -14.72 -6.22
C GLU A 33 -3.25 -13.19 -6.19
N SER A 34 -2.92 -12.55 -7.31
CA SER A 34 -2.64 -11.12 -7.35
C SER A 34 -3.85 -10.28 -6.93
N THR A 35 -5.03 -10.66 -7.41
CA THR A 35 -6.26 -9.94 -7.04
C THR A 35 -6.60 -10.11 -5.56
N TRP A 36 -6.45 -11.34 -5.02
CA TRP A 36 -6.68 -11.61 -3.60
C TRP A 36 -5.71 -10.80 -2.73
N LEU A 37 -4.42 -10.80 -3.09
CA LEU A 37 -3.38 -10.09 -2.39
C LEU A 37 -3.66 -8.58 -2.32
N VAL A 38 -3.91 -7.95 -3.47
CA VAL A 38 -4.18 -6.51 -3.54
C VAL A 38 -5.43 -6.17 -2.72
N SER A 39 -6.49 -6.97 -2.85
CA SER A 39 -7.74 -6.78 -2.12
C SER A 39 -7.54 -6.90 -0.61
N LYS A 40 -6.72 -7.85 -0.15
CA LYS A 40 -6.44 -8.05 1.27
C LYS A 40 -5.46 -7.03 1.81
N LEU A 41 -4.47 -6.56 1.05
CA LEU A 41 -3.53 -5.56 1.54
C LEU A 41 -4.16 -4.17 1.60
N ALA A 42 -4.93 -3.76 0.59
CA ALA A 42 -5.62 -2.48 0.59
C ALA A 42 -6.78 -2.48 1.60
N ALA A 43 -6.64 -1.76 2.71
CA ALA A 43 -7.68 -1.63 3.72
C ALA A 43 -8.89 -0.84 3.20
N SER A 44 -8.65 0.08 2.27
CA SER A 44 -9.68 0.86 1.59
C SER A 44 -10.62 -0.02 0.75
N ILE A 45 -10.14 -1.18 0.28
CA ILE A 45 -10.95 -2.16 -0.46
C ILE A 45 -11.56 -3.19 0.51
N SER A 46 -10.71 -3.85 1.31
CA SER A 46 -11.17 -4.98 2.14
C SER A 46 -12.07 -4.60 3.31
N PHE A 47 -11.88 -3.41 3.88
CA PHE A 47 -12.60 -2.93 5.07
C PHE A 47 -13.28 -1.58 4.86
N LEU A 48 -13.27 -1.06 3.62
CA LEU A 48 -13.80 0.27 3.28
C LEU A 48 -13.24 1.37 4.19
N GLN A 49 -11.98 1.20 4.62
CA GLN A 49 -11.36 2.08 5.60
C GLN A 49 -11.02 3.42 4.96
N VAL A 50 -11.46 4.51 5.60
CA VAL A 50 -11.17 5.88 5.18
C VAL A 50 -10.04 6.46 6.03
N PHE A 51 -8.91 6.76 5.40
CA PHE A 51 -7.75 7.30 6.10
C PHE A 51 -7.80 8.82 6.21
N LYS A 52 -7.49 9.33 7.41
CA LYS A 52 -7.35 10.77 7.70
C LYS A 52 -5.89 11.22 7.83
N SER A 53 -4.96 10.27 8.00
CA SER A 53 -3.55 10.52 8.22
C SER A 53 -2.70 9.53 7.45
N LEU A 54 -1.61 10.02 6.88
CA LEU A 54 -0.61 9.20 6.19
C LEU A 54 0.02 8.17 7.12
N VAL A 55 0.26 8.52 8.39
CA VAL A 55 0.85 7.62 9.40
C VAL A 55 -0.08 6.44 9.69
N LEU A 56 -1.39 6.69 9.77
CA LEU A 56 -2.37 5.63 9.98
C LEU A 56 -2.47 4.72 8.76
N LEU A 57 -2.38 5.28 7.55
CA LEU A 57 -2.37 4.52 6.31
C LEU A 57 -1.14 3.60 6.23
N THR A 58 0.06 4.16 6.38
CA THR A 58 1.30 3.37 6.27
C THR A 58 1.38 2.33 7.40
N SER A 59 0.93 2.66 8.61
CA SER A 59 0.86 1.71 9.73
C SER A 59 -0.14 0.59 9.45
N SER A 60 -1.31 0.90 8.87
CA SER A 60 -2.26 -0.12 8.43
C SER A 60 -1.63 -1.03 7.38
N PHE A 61 -1.01 -0.46 6.35
CA PHE A 61 -0.35 -1.23 5.29
C PHE A 61 0.72 -2.19 5.85
N VAL A 62 1.65 -1.70 6.68
CA VAL A 62 2.71 -2.54 7.28
C VAL A 62 2.13 -3.65 8.15
N LYS A 63 1.07 -3.37 8.92
CA LYS A 63 0.40 -4.42 9.70
C LYS A 63 -0.17 -5.50 8.80
N ARG A 64 -0.84 -5.10 7.72
CA ARG A 64 -1.50 -6.03 6.79
C ARG A 64 -0.48 -6.85 5.99
N SER A 65 0.64 -6.25 5.58
CA SER A 65 1.72 -6.97 4.89
C SER A 65 2.45 -7.99 5.76
N LEU A 66 2.35 -7.86 7.08
CA LEU A 66 2.89 -8.85 8.02
C LEU A 66 1.88 -9.95 8.41
N CYS A 67 0.60 -9.78 8.09
CA CYS A 67 -0.45 -10.75 8.45
C CYS A 67 -0.98 -11.58 7.28
N PHE A 68 -1.30 -10.94 6.16
CA PHE A 68 -2.06 -11.56 5.08
C PHE A 68 -1.22 -12.27 4.01
N PRO A 69 -0.19 -11.63 3.42
CA PRO A 69 0.48 -12.19 2.24
C PRO A 69 1.30 -13.44 2.58
N LEU A 70 1.71 -14.16 1.52
CA LEU A 70 2.63 -15.30 1.63
C LEU A 70 3.98 -14.86 2.20
N LEU A 71 4.58 -13.83 1.63
CA LEU A 71 5.81 -13.22 2.14
C LEU A 71 5.44 -12.20 3.21
N ARG A 72 5.84 -12.40 4.47
CA ARG A 72 5.56 -11.50 5.60
C ARG A 72 6.87 -10.96 6.12
N ASN A 73 7.33 -9.87 5.51
CA ASN A 73 8.64 -9.33 5.81
C ASN A 73 8.56 -7.81 6.03
N TYR A 74 9.10 -7.38 7.18
CA TYR A 74 9.09 -5.96 7.58
C TYR A 74 9.93 -5.10 6.64
N ILE A 75 11.12 -5.56 6.26
CA ILE A 75 12.03 -4.84 5.36
C ILE A 75 11.36 -4.66 3.98
N LEU A 76 10.75 -5.72 3.45
CA LEU A 76 10.00 -5.67 2.19
C LEU A 76 8.89 -4.61 2.24
N SER A 77 8.15 -4.54 3.35
CA SER A 77 7.06 -3.57 3.52
C SER A 77 7.57 -2.12 3.46
N HIS A 78 8.72 -1.84 4.08
CA HIS A 78 9.38 -0.54 4.01
C HIS A 78 9.95 -0.20 2.62
N GLN A 79 10.48 -1.20 1.94
CA GLN A 79 10.96 -1.04 0.58
C GLN A 79 9.82 -0.63 -0.35
N ILE A 80 8.62 -1.18 -0.19
CA ILE A 80 7.45 -0.82 -1.01
C ILE A 80 6.97 0.61 -0.74
N ILE A 81 7.02 1.07 0.52
CA ILE A 81 6.74 2.49 0.85
C ILE A 81 7.75 3.40 0.15
N THR A 82 9.02 3.00 0.10
CA THR A 82 10.08 3.73 -0.61
C THR A 82 9.85 3.74 -2.12
N ASP A 83 9.50 2.59 -2.70
CA ASP A 83 9.17 2.48 -4.13
C ASP A 83 7.99 3.38 -4.50
N ALA A 84 6.94 3.40 -3.67
CA ALA A 84 5.78 4.25 -3.87
C ALA A 84 6.16 5.74 -3.84
N SER A 85 7.05 6.14 -2.92
CA SER A 85 7.59 7.51 -2.89
C SER A 85 8.30 7.84 -4.21
N ILE A 86 9.22 6.99 -4.67
CA ILE A 86 9.98 7.21 -5.92
C ILE A 86 9.05 7.25 -7.13
N LEU A 87 8.07 6.34 -7.20
CA LEU A 87 7.11 6.28 -8.29
C LEU A 87 6.26 7.56 -8.37
N LEU A 88 5.76 8.03 -7.23
CA LEU A 88 4.95 9.25 -7.15
C LEU A 88 5.76 10.50 -7.51
N GLN A 89 7.04 10.56 -7.14
CA GLN A 89 7.96 11.63 -7.55
C GLN A 89 8.13 11.71 -9.07
N ARG A 90 8.02 10.58 -9.78
CA ARG A 90 8.15 10.49 -11.24
C ARG A 90 6.81 10.60 -11.97
N ASN A 91 5.75 11.06 -11.30
CA ASN A 91 4.38 11.09 -11.81
C ASN A 91 3.86 9.71 -12.27
N GLY A 92 4.44 8.62 -11.74
CA GLY A 92 4.12 7.24 -12.07
C GLY A 92 2.82 6.72 -11.42
N LYS A 93 1.98 7.60 -10.85
CA LYS A 93 0.66 7.24 -10.28
C LYS A 93 -0.24 6.50 -11.27
N ARG A 94 0.05 6.64 -12.56
CA ARG A 94 -0.62 5.93 -13.65
C ARG A 94 -0.35 4.42 -13.70
N ALA A 95 0.59 3.91 -12.88
CA ALA A 95 0.83 2.47 -12.81
C ALA A 95 -0.42 1.68 -12.36
N LEU A 96 -1.37 2.32 -11.68
CA LEU A 96 -2.69 1.77 -11.34
C LEU A 96 -3.59 1.49 -12.56
N PHE A 97 -3.32 2.08 -13.73
CA PHE A 97 -4.09 1.84 -14.95
C PHE A 97 -3.62 0.60 -15.73
N ASP A 98 -2.47 0.04 -15.36
CA ASP A 98 -1.82 -1.06 -16.10
C ASP A 98 -2.41 -2.44 -15.74
N HIS A 99 -3.73 -2.48 -15.54
CA HIS A 99 -4.46 -3.62 -15.02
C HIS A 99 -5.49 -4.10 -16.04
N ASP A 100 -5.07 -4.93 -16.98
CA ASP A 100 -5.95 -5.46 -18.03
C ASP A 100 -6.93 -6.55 -17.53
N GLU A 101 -6.77 -7.08 -16.32
CA GLU A 101 -7.62 -8.20 -15.86
C GLU A 101 -8.06 -8.10 -14.39
N VAL A 102 -8.73 -7.03 -13.96
CA VAL A 102 -9.26 -7.01 -12.59
C VAL A 102 -10.46 -7.97 -12.44
N ARG A 103 -10.18 -9.22 -12.05
CA ARG A 103 -11.13 -10.35 -11.92
C ARG A 103 -12.11 -10.23 -10.74
N TYR A 104 -12.05 -9.18 -9.92
CA TYR A 104 -12.99 -8.97 -8.80
C TYR A 104 -13.94 -7.79 -9.02
N PRO A 105 -15.26 -7.99 -8.85
CA PRO A 105 -16.26 -6.92 -8.98
C PRO A 105 -15.99 -5.73 -8.06
N ILE A 106 -15.49 -5.97 -6.84
CA ILE A 106 -15.23 -4.91 -5.86
C ILE A 106 -14.06 -4.02 -6.29
N CYS A 107 -13.02 -4.61 -6.86
CA CYS A 107 -11.91 -3.84 -7.42
C CYS A 107 -12.39 -3.05 -8.65
N LYS A 108 -13.28 -3.62 -9.49
CA LYS A 108 -13.85 -2.89 -10.64
C LYS A 108 -14.69 -1.67 -10.22
N ILE A 109 -15.50 -1.80 -9.16
CA ILE A 109 -16.32 -0.69 -8.65
C ILE A 109 -15.43 0.43 -8.07
N PHE A 110 -14.41 0.08 -7.28
CA PHE A 110 -13.56 1.08 -6.63
C PHE A 110 -12.47 1.64 -7.55
N LEU A 111 -11.74 0.80 -8.29
CA LEU A 111 -10.61 1.23 -9.11
C LEU A 111 -11.02 2.07 -10.30
N ASN A 112 -12.17 1.83 -10.94
CA ASN A 112 -12.57 2.61 -12.12
C ASN A 112 -12.71 4.10 -11.79
N ASP A 113 -13.38 4.42 -10.68
CA ASP A 113 -13.56 5.81 -10.25
C ASP A 113 -12.23 6.42 -9.81
N TYR A 114 -11.38 5.67 -9.10
CA TYR A 114 -10.03 6.13 -8.75
C TYR A 114 -9.17 6.39 -9.99
N CYS A 115 -9.26 5.54 -10.99
CA CYS A 115 -8.58 5.67 -12.27
C CYS A 115 -9.03 6.97 -12.96
N ILE A 116 -10.32 7.18 -13.16
CA ILE A 116 -10.84 8.40 -13.79
C ILE A 116 -10.43 9.64 -12.99
N TRP A 117 -10.54 9.59 -11.66
CA TRP A 117 -10.14 10.68 -10.79
C TRP A 117 -8.63 10.97 -10.82
N LEU A 118 -7.78 9.92 -10.86
CA LEU A 118 -6.33 10.04 -10.93
C LEU A 118 -5.84 10.81 -12.16
N GLN A 119 -6.56 10.71 -13.28
CA GLN A 119 -6.25 11.44 -14.51
C GLN A 119 -6.33 12.96 -14.30
N ASN A 120 -7.24 13.41 -13.43
CA ASN A 120 -7.49 14.83 -13.15
C ASN A 120 -6.88 15.31 -11.82
N SER A 121 -6.28 14.41 -11.04
CA SER A 121 -5.69 14.72 -9.74
C SER A 121 -4.42 15.57 -9.86
N SER A 122 -4.23 16.52 -8.92
CA SER A 122 -3.08 17.42 -8.95
C SER A 122 -1.75 16.71 -8.63
N ASP A 123 -0.77 16.86 -9.51
CA ASP A 123 0.60 16.34 -9.35
C ASP A 123 1.35 16.99 -8.18
N SER A 124 1.02 18.25 -7.85
CA SER A 124 1.62 18.95 -6.72
C SER A 124 1.31 18.27 -5.38
N ILE A 125 0.08 17.77 -5.23
CA ILE A 125 -0.37 17.05 -4.04
C ILE A 125 0.34 15.69 -3.95
N TRP A 126 0.46 14.96 -5.07
CA TRP A 126 1.18 13.69 -5.12
C TRP A 126 2.67 13.84 -4.80
N SER A 127 3.29 14.92 -5.28
CA SER A 127 4.67 15.27 -4.94
C SER A 127 4.84 15.55 -3.44
N GLY A 128 3.89 16.27 -2.84
CA GLY A 128 3.87 16.51 -1.39
C GLY A 128 3.67 15.21 -0.58
N ILE A 129 2.80 14.31 -1.03
CA ILE A 129 2.61 12.99 -0.42
C ILE A 129 3.90 12.16 -0.54
N SER A 130 4.54 12.17 -1.70
CA SER A 130 5.80 11.44 -1.94
C SER A 130 6.91 11.88 -0.99
N ALA A 131 7.08 13.19 -0.80
CA ALA A 131 8.09 13.72 0.13
C ALA A 131 7.82 13.27 1.59
N ARG A 132 6.54 13.24 1.99
CA ARG A 132 6.12 12.75 3.31
C ARG A 132 6.28 11.23 3.46
N LEU A 133 6.06 10.46 2.39
CA LEU A 133 6.28 9.01 2.41
C LEU A 133 7.76 8.66 2.59
N LYS A 134 8.66 9.42 1.96
CA LYS A 134 10.11 9.23 2.08
C LYS A 134 10.60 9.36 3.52
N THR A 135 9.95 10.21 4.31
CA THR A 135 10.26 10.43 5.74
C THR A 135 9.48 9.52 6.67
N SER A 136 8.46 8.82 6.18
CA SER A 136 7.64 7.93 7.01
C SER A 136 8.36 6.59 7.23
N VAL A 137 9.05 6.49 8.37
CA VAL A 137 9.62 5.24 8.87
C VAL A 137 8.78 4.75 10.04
N ILE A 138 8.17 3.58 9.89
CA ILE A 138 7.42 2.90 10.94
C ILE A 138 8.38 2.05 11.76
N SER A 139 8.65 2.39 13.02
CA SER A 139 9.47 1.53 13.88
C SER A 139 8.74 0.21 14.15
N LYS A 140 9.50 -0.88 14.29
CA LYS A 140 8.95 -2.17 14.76
C LYS A 140 8.28 -2.03 16.13
N ASP A 141 8.77 -1.14 16.99
CA ASP A 141 8.19 -0.86 18.31
C ASP A 141 6.79 -0.24 18.25
N SER A 142 6.47 0.44 17.14
CA SER A 142 5.17 1.10 16.96
C SER A 142 4.07 0.13 16.51
N LEU A 143 4.43 -1.10 16.20
CA LEU A 143 3.49 -2.14 15.82
C LEU A 143 2.89 -2.77 17.08
N PRO A 144 1.62 -3.22 17.02
CA PRO A 144 0.93 -3.80 18.17
C PRO A 144 1.50 -5.16 18.59
N TRP A 145 2.40 -5.75 17.79
CA TRP A 145 2.99 -7.06 18.06
C TRP A 145 4.46 -6.88 18.47
N PRO A 146 4.95 -7.64 19.47
CA PRO A 146 6.34 -7.56 19.92
C PRO A 146 7.28 -8.32 18.95
N ILE A 147 7.40 -7.83 17.71
CA ILE A 147 8.15 -8.49 16.64
C ILE A 147 9.64 -8.58 16.97
N LEU A 148 10.20 -7.55 17.61
CA LEU A 148 11.61 -7.55 18.01
C LEU A 148 11.92 -8.66 19.00
N ASP A 149 11.07 -8.85 20.00
CA ASP A 149 11.23 -9.91 20.99
C ASP A 149 11.19 -11.29 20.31
N TYR A 150 10.27 -11.49 19.36
CA TYR A 150 10.21 -12.72 18.58
C TYR A 150 11.45 -12.96 17.72
N GLU A 151 12.03 -11.91 17.13
CA GLU A 151 13.26 -12.01 16.33
C GLU A 151 14.50 -12.31 17.17
N VAL A 152 14.53 -11.88 18.44
CA VAL A 152 15.61 -12.24 19.38
C VAL A 152 15.45 -13.69 19.81
N LEU A 153 14.25 -14.07 20.27
CA LEU A 153 13.93 -15.45 20.71
C LEU A 153 14.17 -16.49 19.59
N SER A 154 13.89 -16.14 18.33
CA SER A 154 14.14 -17.06 17.22
C SER A 154 15.64 -17.35 17.05
N LYS A 155 16.50 -16.34 17.23
CA LYS A 155 17.95 -16.50 17.09
C LYS A 155 18.57 -17.29 18.24
N GLU A 156 17.99 -17.19 19.43
CA GLU A 156 18.43 -17.94 20.61
C GLU A 156 18.10 -19.44 20.50
N ASN A 157 16.99 -19.79 19.84
CA ASN A 157 16.56 -21.19 19.65
C ASN A 157 17.23 -21.90 18.46
N ASP A 158 17.97 -21.17 17.61
CA ASP A 158 18.71 -21.71 16.46
C ASP A 158 20.16 -22.14 16.83
N ILE A 159 20.52 -22.10 18.13
CA ILE A 159 21.79 -22.56 18.72
C ILE A 159 21.55 -23.86 19.50
#